data_AF-A0A532TIE9-F1
#
_entry.id   AF-A0A532TIE9-F1
#
_cell.length_a   1.000
_cell.length_b   1.000
_cell.length_c   1.000
_cell.angle_alpha   90.00
_cell.angle_beta   90.00
_cell.angle_gamma   90.00
#
_symmetry.space_group_name_H-M   'P 1'
#
loop_
_entity.id
_entity.type
_entity.pdbx_description
1 polymer ?
#
loop_
_entity_poly.entity_id
_entity_poly.type
_entity_poly.pdbx_seq_one_letter_code
_entity_poly.pdbx_strand_id
1 'polypeptide(L)'
;MSPIITHEDELELAKMEKELVSQFKKLAKAQSALIGSQKKYAENIAKMNNSRDILNRTFRDVLKQMQTLAREHRSNIKDEEVKLYKEIIQKNDDFIKGNNTYLNAIKDIAVQKEYLVQKKEEFVDALAEVADRRSNVIKKALDVEKAKNKLIDGDKLNILDQQLNDVQREFDRARDILLKKIYQFIEVRDEINALWIKLKDSITELN
;
A
#
# COMPACT_ATOMS: atom_id res chain seq x y z
N MET A 1 -7.26 4.54 41.63
CA MET A 1 -8.32 5.43 41.15
C MET A 1 -8.26 5.41 39.63
N SER A 2 -9.26 4.85 38.96
CA SER A 2 -9.40 4.99 37.51
C SER A 2 -9.80 6.43 37.21
N PRO A 3 -9.26 7.09 36.18
CA PRO A 3 -9.68 8.43 35.80
C PRO A 3 -11.18 8.47 35.55
N ILE A 4 -11.85 9.54 36.02
CA ILE A 4 -13.24 9.80 35.64
C ILE A 4 -13.19 10.25 34.19
N ILE A 5 -13.66 9.40 33.28
CA ILE A 5 -13.81 9.74 31.86
C ILE A 5 -14.96 10.74 31.75
N THR A 6 -14.69 11.90 31.17
CA THR A 6 -15.63 13.00 31.02
C THR A 6 -16.07 13.18 29.56
N HIS A 7 -17.16 13.92 29.36
CA HIS A 7 -17.57 14.37 28.03
C HIS A 7 -16.48 15.19 27.31
N GLU A 8 -15.58 15.85 28.04
CA GLU A 8 -14.45 16.60 27.47
C GLU A 8 -13.39 15.65 26.86
N ASP A 9 -13.16 14.49 27.48
CA ASP A 9 -12.23 13.48 26.95
C ASP A 9 -12.71 12.90 25.61
N GLU A 10 -14.02 12.68 25.46
CA GLU A 10 -14.62 12.21 24.20
C GLU A 10 -14.59 13.27 23.09
N LEU A 11 -14.71 14.56 23.44
CA LEU A 11 -14.54 15.66 22.49
C LEU A 11 -13.08 15.83 22.06
N GLU A 12 -12.14 15.67 22.98
CA GLU A 12 -10.71 15.69 22.66
C GLU A 12 -10.34 14.48 21.79
N LEU A 13 -10.90 13.30 22.06
CA LEU A 13 -10.74 12.13 21.20
C LEU A 13 -11.24 12.41 19.78
N ALA A 14 -12.44 12.99 19.61
CA ALA A 14 -12.95 13.36 18.29
C ALA A 14 -12.02 14.33 17.54
N LYS A 15 -11.40 15.28 18.26
CA LYS A 15 -10.43 16.21 17.69
C LYS A 15 -9.13 15.50 17.28
N MET A 16 -8.62 14.59 18.10
CA MET A 16 -7.46 13.76 17.77
C MET A 16 -7.74 12.82 16.58
N GLU A 17 -8.94 12.23 16.50
CA GLU A 17 -9.37 11.42 15.35
C GLU A 17 -9.36 12.25 14.05
N LYS A 18 -9.80 13.52 14.09
CA LYS A 18 -9.71 14.44 12.93
C LYS A 18 -8.27 14.79 12.55
N GLU A 19 -7.40 14.97 13.54
CA GLU A 19 -5.97 15.18 13.26
C GLU A 19 -5.37 13.93 12.61
N LEU A 20 -5.69 12.74 13.12
CA LEU A 20 -5.27 11.47 12.56
C LEU A 20 -5.72 11.32 11.10
N VAL A 21 -6.97 11.65 10.79
CA VAL A 21 -7.51 11.71 9.42
C VAL A 21 -6.63 12.58 8.52
N SER A 22 -6.26 13.79 8.96
CA SER A 22 -5.40 14.70 8.21
C SER A 22 -4.02 14.10 7.92
N GLN A 23 -3.39 13.48 8.93
CA GLN A 23 -2.09 12.82 8.77
C GLN A 23 -2.16 11.63 7.82
N PHE A 24 -3.21 10.82 7.92
CA PHE A 24 -3.43 9.71 7.00
C PHE A 24 -3.63 10.16 5.56
N LYS A 25 -4.38 11.25 5.30
CA LYS A 25 -4.54 11.80 3.95
C LYS A 25 -3.20 12.29 3.37
N LYS A 26 -2.34 12.90 4.19
CA LYS A 26 -0.97 13.27 3.77
C LYS A 26 -0.13 12.05 3.41
N LEU A 27 -0.17 11.01 4.26
CA LEU A 27 0.55 9.77 4.02
C LEU A 27 0.06 9.05 2.75
N ALA A 28 -1.24 8.99 2.52
CA ALA A 28 -1.83 8.40 1.32
C ALA A 28 -1.29 9.08 0.04
N LYS A 29 -1.28 10.42 0.01
CA LYS A 29 -0.70 11.18 -1.12
C LYS A 29 0.78 10.86 -1.35
N ALA A 30 1.57 10.82 -0.27
CA ALA A 30 2.98 10.47 -0.36
C ALA A 30 3.19 9.04 -0.89
N GLN A 31 2.36 8.09 -0.45
CA GLN A 31 2.39 6.71 -0.96
C GLN A 31 2.00 6.62 -2.43
N SER A 32 0.96 7.32 -2.88
CA SER A 32 0.60 7.37 -4.30
C SER A 32 1.73 7.89 -5.18
N ALA A 33 2.44 8.93 -4.74
CA ALA A 33 3.60 9.45 -5.44
C ALA A 33 4.75 8.42 -5.51
N LEU A 34 5.01 7.71 -4.40
CA LEU A 34 6.01 6.65 -4.35
C LEU A 34 5.66 5.49 -5.30
N ILE A 35 4.40 5.06 -5.35
CA ILE A 35 3.93 4.01 -6.25
C ILE A 35 4.14 4.42 -7.72
N GLY A 36 3.82 5.67 -8.07
CA GLY A 36 4.09 6.20 -9.40
C GLY A 36 5.58 6.13 -9.78
N SER A 37 6.47 6.48 -8.85
CA SER A 37 7.92 6.35 -9.04
C SER A 37 8.37 4.89 -9.17
N GLN A 38 7.79 3.97 -8.38
CA GLN A 38 8.08 2.54 -8.48
C GLN A 38 7.68 1.96 -9.85
N LYS A 39 6.53 2.38 -10.40
CA LYS A 39 6.10 1.98 -11.75
C LYS A 39 7.07 2.48 -12.84
N LYS A 40 7.49 3.75 -12.77
CA LYS A 40 8.50 4.30 -13.69
C LYS A 40 9.83 3.55 -13.60
N TYR A 41 10.27 3.20 -12.39
CA TYR A 41 11.47 2.40 -12.19
C TYR A 41 11.33 1.01 -12.83
N ALA A 42 10.18 0.34 -12.66
CA ALA A 42 9.88 -0.93 -13.32
C ALA A 42 9.93 -0.82 -14.86
N GLU A 43 9.35 0.23 -15.43
CA GLU A 43 9.42 0.48 -16.88
C GLU A 43 10.87 0.68 -17.37
N ASN A 44 11.70 1.39 -16.61
CA ASN A 44 13.10 1.59 -16.95
C ASN A 44 13.91 0.29 -16.89
N ILE A 45 13.65 -0.57 -15.89
CA ILE A 45 14.23 -1.92 -15.84
C ILE A 45 13.82 -2.72 -17.08
N ALA A 46 12.53 -2.70 -17.46
CA ALA A 46 12.04 -3.43 -18.61
C ALA A 46 12.74 -2.98 -19.91
N LYS A 47 12.90 -1.67 -20.11
CA LYS A 47 13.64 -1.11 -21.26
C LYS A 47 15.08 -1.58 -21.28
N MET A 48 15.80 -1.48 -20.16
CA MET A 48 17.18 -1.95 -20.05
C MET A 48 17.29 -3.46 -20.34
N ASN A 49 16.35 -4.26 -19.82
CA ASN A 49 16.36 -5.71 -20.01
C ASN A 49 16.13 -6.09 -21.48
N ASN A 50 15.25 -5.38 -22.19
CA ASN A 50 15.05 -5.54 -23.63
C ASN A 50 16.31 -5.18 -24.42
N SER A 51 17.00 -4.09 -24.08
CA SER A 51 18.27 -3.74 -24.72
C SER A 51 19.35 -4.81 -24.48
N ARG A 52 19.39 -5.40 -23.28
CA ARG A 52 20.29 -6.52 -22.97
C ARG A 52 19.95 -7.77 -23.78
N ASP A 53 18.67 -8.08 -23.98
CA ASP A 53 18.25 -9.21 -24.83
C ASP A 53 18.70 -9.02 -26.29
N ILE A 54 18.51 -7.82 -26.85
CA ILE A 54 18.99 -7.48 -28.19
C ILE A 54 20.51 -7.62 -28.29
N LEU A 55 21.25 -7.07 -27.33
CA LEU A 55 22.70 -7.21 -27.25
C LEU A 55 23.11 -8.69 -27.21
N ASN A 56 22.41 -9.50 -26.42
CA ASN A 56 22.73 -10.92 -26.28
C ASN A 56 22.47 -11.71 -27.57
N ARG A 57 21.45 -11.33 -28.35
CA ARG A 57 21.25 -11.87 -29.71
C ARG A 57 22.42 -11.56 -30.63
N THR A 58 22.91 -10.32 -30.62
CA THR A 58 24.11 -9.93 -31.39
C THR A 58 25.35 -10.72 -30.95
N PHE A 59 25.54 -10.94 -29.63
CA PHE A 59 26.61 -11.81 -29.14
C PHE A 59 26.51 -13.24 -29.69
N ARG A 60 25.30 -13.82 -29.77
CA ARG A 60 25.07 -15.15 -30.36
C ARG A 60 25.42 -15.20 -31.84
N ASP A 61 25.05 -14.17 -32.60
CA ASP A 61 25.38 -14.07 -34.03
C ASP A 61 26.90 -14.00 -34.25
N VAL A 62 27.60 -13.17 -33.46
CA VAL A 62 29.06 -13.08 -33.47
C VAL A 62 29.69 -14.41 -33.07
N LEU A 63 29.22 -15.03 -31.99
CA LEU A 63 29.73 -16.33 -31.53
C LEU A 63 29.59 -17.41 -32.61
N LYS A 64 28.47 -17.44 -33.36
CA LYS A 64 28.27 -18.39 -34.45
C LYS A 64 29.30 -18.21 -35.57
N GLN A 65 29.63 -16.95 -35.91
CA GLN A 65 30.68 -16.66 -36.88
C GLN A 65 32.06 -17.02 -36.34
N MET A 66 32.35 -16.71 -35.07
CA MET A 66 33.61 -17.08 -34.42
C MET A 66 33.83 -18.59 -34.43
N GLN A 67 32.80 -19.37 -34.11
CA GLN A 67 32.86 -20.84 -34.13
C GLN A 67 33.09 -21.41 -35.54
N THR A 68 32.59 -20.73 -36.57
CA THR A 68 32.81 -21.14 -37.96
C THR A 68 34.26 -20.88 -38.35
N LEU A 69 34.76 -19.67 -38.08
CA LEU A 69 36.13 -19.29 -38.39
C LEU A 69 37.16 -20.05 -37.56
N ALA A 70 36.91 -20.34 -36.27
CA ALA A 70 37.83 -21.09 -35.42
C ALA A 70 38.17 -22.51 -35.96
N ARG A 71 37.35 -23.06 -36.87
CA ARG A 71 37.62 -24.34 -37.54
C ARG A 71 38.60 -24.22 -38.71
N GLU A 72 38.85 -23.01 -39.20
CA GLU A 72 39.73 -22.74 -40.34
C GLU A 72 41.18 -22.58 -39.90
N HIS A 73 42.10 -23.27 -40.57
CA HIS A 73 43.54 -23.27 -40.24
C HIS A 73 44.23 -21.89 -40.30
N ARG A 74 43.61 -20.89 -40.96
CA ARG A 74 44.12 -19.51 -41.08
C ARG A 74 43.35 -18.50 -40.24
N SER A 75 42.49 -18.96 -39.34
CA SER A 75 41.73 -18.07 -38.47
C SER A 75 42.60 -17.46 -37.38
N ASN A 76 42.34 -16.19 -37.08
CA ASN A 76 42.99 -15.47 -35.98
C ASN A 76 42.21 -15.58 -34.65
N ILE A 77 41.19 -16.44 -34.60
CA ILE A 77 40.32 -16.60 -33.42
C ILE A 77 40.87 -17.69 -32.52
N LYS A 78 41.03 -17.38 -31.23
CA LYS A 78 41.42 -18.34 -30.20
C LYS A 78 40.19 -19.01 -29.60
N ASP A 79 40.32 -20.28 -29.22
CA ASP A 79 39.27 -21.03 -28.50
C ASP A 79 38.84 -20.34 -27.19
N GLU A 80 39.77 -19.66 -26.53
CA GLU A 80 39.51 -18.87 -25.32
C GLU A 80 38.51 -17.73 -25.58
N GLU A 81 38.61 -17.04 -26.71
CA GLU A 81 37.67 -15.98 -27.08
C GLU A 81 36.26 -16.55 -27.29
N VAL A 82 36.15 -17.70 -27.96
CA VAL A 82 34.88 -18.42 -28.15
C VAL A 82 34.27 -18.81 -26.79
N LYS A 83 35.09 -19.26 -25.84
CA LYS A 83 34.64 -19.61 -24.49
C LYS A 83 34.15 -18.38 -23.72
N LEU A 84 34.90 -17.28 -23.74
CA LEU A 84 34.50 -16.04 -23.06
C LEU A 84 33.19 -15.47 -23.62
N TYR A 85 32.99 -15.52 -24.94
CA TYR A 85 31.71 -15.10 -25.54
C TYR A 85 30.54 -15.98 -25.08
N LYS A 86 30.72 -17.30 -24.98
CA LYS A 86 29.69 -18.21 -24.42
C LYS A 86 29.36 -17.84 -22.98
N GLU A 87 30.37 -17.57 -22.14
CA GLU A 87 30.17 -17.21 -20.74
C GLU A 87 29.44 -15.86 -20.58
N ILE A 88 29.78 -14.86 -21.41
CA ILE A 88 29.08 -13.57 -21.43
C ILE A 88 27.61 -13.77 -21.80
N ILE A 89 27.33 -14.58 -22.82
CA ILE A 89 25.95 -14.87 -23.25
C ILE A 89 25.15 -15.51 -22.11
N GLN A 90 25.72 -16.54 -21.47
CA GLN A 90 25.05 -17.23 -20.38
C GLN A 90 24.76 -16.29 -19.20
N LYS A 91 25.76 -15.51 -18.76
CA LYS A 91 25.57 -14.54 -17.67
C LYS A 91 24.50 -13.51 -18.01
N ASN A 92 24.46 -13.02 -19.25
CA ASN A 92 23.42 -12.10 -19.68
C ASN A 92 22.02 -12.74 -19.66
N ASP A 93 21.89 -14.00 -20.08
CA ASP A 93 20.62 -14.72 -20.01
C ASP A 93 20.13 -14.89 -18.57
N ASP A 94 21.04 -15.23 -17.64
CA ASP A 94 20.74 -15.33 -16.22
C ASP A 94 20.29 -13.98 -15.64
N PHE A 95 20.99 -12.90 -15.99
CA PHE A 95 20.59 -11.53 -15.63
C PHE A 95 19.22 -11.14 -16.20
N ILE A 96 18.92 -11.49 -17.45
CA ILE A 96 17.63 -11.21 -18.08
C ILE A 96 16.51 -11.92 -17.32
N LYS A 97 16.71 -13.20 -16.99
CA LYS A 97 15.76 -14.01 -16.22
C LYS A 97 15.53 -13.42 -14.83
N GLY A 98 16.60 -13.11 -14.09
CA GLY A 98 16.51 -12.53 -12.75
C GLY A 98 15.77 -11.18 -12.74
N ASN A 99 16.10 -10.30 -13.70
CA ASN A 99 15.42 -9.01 -13.86
C ASN A 99 13.93 -9.16 -14.19
N ASN A 100 13.54 -10.16 -14.99
CA ASN A 100 12.13 -10.40 -15.30
C ASN A 100 11.35 -10.87 -14.05
N THR A 101 11.94 -11.74 -13.23
CA THR A 101 11.35 -12.15 -11.94
C THR A 101 11.16 -10.94 -11.02
N TYR A 102 12.21 -10.13 -10.85
CA TYR A 102 12.15 -8.90 -10.05
C TYR A 102 11.11 -7.91 -10.57
N LEU A 103 11.06 -7.71 -11.89
CA LEU A 103 10.13 -6.80 -12.56
C LEU A 103 8.67 -7.19 -12.30
N ASN A 104 8.34 -8.47 -12.42
CA ASN A 104 6.99 -8.97 -12.19
C ASN A 104 6.58 -8.75 -10.72
N ALA A 105 7.45 -9.12 -9.78
CA ALA A 105 7.17 -8.93 -8.35
C ALA A 105 6.97 -7.44 -7.99
N ILE A 106 7.79 -6.53 -8.53
CA ILE A 106 7.61 -5.09 -8.29
C ILE A 106 6.29 -4.57 -8.86
N LYS A 107 5.86 -5.06 -10.01
CA LYS A 107 4.57 -4.67 -10.61
C LYS A 107 3.40 -5.15 -9.76
N ASP A 108 3.43 -6.41 -9.31
CA ASP A 108 2.39 -6.97 -8.45
C ASP A 108 2.29 -6.18 -7.13
N ILE A 109 3.44 -5.90 -6.49
CA ILE A 109 3.50 -5.06 -5.29
C ILE A 109 2.95 -3.65 -5.57
N ALA A 110 3.30 -3.05 -6.71
CA ALA A 110 2.85 -1.71 -7.06
C ALA A 110 1.33 -1.64 -7.21
N VAL A 111 0.71 -2.61 -7.90
CA VAL A 111 -0.75 -2.72 -8.05
C VAL A 111 -1.42 -2.89 -6.69
N GLN A 112 -0.89 -3.79 -5.85
CA GLN A 112 -1.47 -4.02 -4.54
C GLN A 112 -1.37 -2.79 -3.62
N LYS A 113 -0.26 -2.03 -3.72
CA LYS A 113 -0.13 -0.77 -3.00
C LYS A 113 -1.14 0.29 -3.44
N GLU A 114 -1.56 0.32 -4.70
CA GLU A 114 -2.65 1.21 -5.14
C GLU A 114 -3.97 0.84 -4.48
N TYR A 115 -4.25 -0.45 -4.40
CA TYR A 115 -5.43 -0.94 -3.71
C TYR A 115 -5.38 -0.63 -2.20
N LEU A 116 -4.21 -0.74 -1.56
CA LEU A 116 -4.03 -0.31 -0.17
C LEU A 116 -4.31 1.18 0.02
N VAL A 117 -3.89 2.04 -0.92
CA VAL A 117 -4.20 3.48 -0.85
C VAL A 117 -5.71 3.69 -0.90
N GLN A 118 -6.44 2.99 -1.78
CA GLN A 118 -7.90 3.07 -1.83
C GLN A 118 -8.54 2.65 -0.50
N LYS A 119 -8.10 1.51 0.08
CA LYS A 119 -8.60 1.06 1.39
C LYS A 119 -8.26 1.99 2.54
N LYS A 120 -7.10 2.65 2.46
CA LYS A 120 -6.73 3.70 3.40
C LYS A 120 -7.68 4.89 3.30
N GLU A 121 -8.01 5.35 2.09
CA GLU A 121 -8.97 6.44 1.90
C GLU A 121 -10.35 6.07 2.46
N GLU A 122 -10.86 4.88 2.17
CA GLU A 122 -12.13 4.37 2.73
C GLU A 122 -12.12 4.33 4.27
N PHE A 123 -11.03 3.84 4.87
CA PHE A 123 -10.86 3.84 6.33
C PHE A 123 -10.86 5.25 6.92
N VAL A 124 -10.15 6.16 6.27
CA VAL A 124 -9.99 7.54 6.73
C VAL A 124 -11.29 8.32 6.65
N ASP A 125 -12.08 8.12 5.60
CA ASP A 125 -13.37 8.78 5.47
C ASP A 125 -14.37 8.24 6.51
N ALA A 126 -14.36 6.92 6.78
CA ALA A 126 -15.14 6.35 7.87
C ALA A 126 -14.72 6.87 9.26
N LEU A 127 -13.42 7.07 9.49
CA LEU A 127 -12.90 7.62 10.74
C LEU A 127 -13.33 9.08 10.92
N ALA A 128 -13.31 9.87 9.85
CA ALA A 128 -13.79 11.25 9.86
C ALA A 128 -15.28 11.31 10.25
N GLU A 129 -16.11 10.43 9.68
CA GLU A 129 -17.53 10.34 10.01
C GLU A 129 -17.76 9.96 11.47
N VAL A 130 -16.99 9.00 12.01
CA VAL A 130 -17.06 8.64 13.44
C VAL A 130 -16.69 9.82 14.32
N ALA A 131 -15.63 10.57 14.00
CA ALA A 131 -15.19 11.71 14.79
C ALA A 131 -16.25 12.84 14.83
N ASP A 132 -16.90 13.12 13.69
CA ASP A 132 -18.00 14.08 13.61
C ASP A 132 -19.21 13.62 14.42
N ARG A 133 -19.62 12.36 14.27
CA ARG A 133 -20.77 11.80 15.00
C ARG A 133 -20.51 11.69 16.50
N ARG A 134 -19.29 11.33 16.93
CA ARG A 134 -18.87 11.33 18.34
C ARG A 134 -19.07 12.71 18.96
N SER A 135 -18.58 13.74 18.28
CA SER A 135 -18.76 15.13 18.74
C SER A 135 -20.23 15.51 18.91
N ASN A 136 -21.09 15.05 18.00
CA ASN A 136 -22.53 15.36 18.03
C ASN A 136 -23.27 14.62 19.15
N VAL A 137 -22.99 13.33 19.35
CA VAL A 137 -23.53 12.54 20.48
C VAL A 137 -23.22 13.23 21.80
N ILE A 138 -21.96 13.59 22.01
CA ILE A 138 -21.50 14.18 23.28
C ILE A 138 -22.14 15.54 23.53
N LYS A 139 -22.22 16.41 22.52
CA LYS A 139 -22.90 17.70 22.64
C LYS A 139 -24.38 17.51 23.00
N LYS A 140 -25.05 16.56 22.35
CA LYS A 140 -26.47 16.27 22.62
C LYS A 140 -26.68 15.70 24.02
N ALA A 141 -25.80 14.83 24.48
CA ALA A 141 -25.82 14.29 25.84
C ALA A 141 -25.68 15.41 26.88
N LEU A 142 -24.73 16.33 26.68
CA LEU A 142 -24.55 17.51 27.55
C LEU A 142 -25.79 18.42 27.57
N ASP A 143 -26.47 18.59 26.45
CA ASP A 143 -27.72 19.37 26.40
C ASP A 143 -28.85 18.70 27.20
N VAL A 144 -28.97 17.37 27.10
CA VAL A 144 -29.91 16.59 27.91
C VAL A 144 -29.60 16.72 29.41
N GLU A 145 -28.33 16.57 29.81
CA GLU A 145 -27.92 16.74 31.20
C GLU A 145 -28.22 18.14 31.74
N LYS A 146 -27.93 19.19 30.95
CA LYS A 146 -28.28 20.57 31.31
C LYS A 146 -29.79 20.76 31.45
N ALA A 147 -30.59 20.13 30.60
CA ALA A 147 -32.05 20.17 30.68
C ALA A 147 -32.57 19.46 31.95
N LYS A 148 -32.00 18.30 32.29
CA LYS A 148 -32.30 17.57 33.54
C LYS A 148 -32.00 18.41 34.77
N ASN A 149 -30.82 19.05 34.81
CA ASN A 149 -30.41 19.92 35.91
C ASN A 149 -31.27 21.19 36.06
N LYS A 150 -31.89 21.66 34.97
CA LYS A 150 -32.82 22.79 34.98
C LYS A 150 -34.25 22.40 35.37
N LEU A 151 -34.51 21.13 35.70
CA LEU A 151 -35.83 20.60 36.07
C LEU A 151 -36.91 20.93 35.02
N ILE A 152 -36.55 20.82 33.74
CA ILE A 152 -37.48 21.06 32.64
C ILE A 152 -38.59 19.99 32.66
N ASP A 153 -39.78 20.39 32.20
CA ASP A 153 -40.96 19.56 32.09
C ASP A 153 -40.72 18.19 31.43
N GLY A 154 -41.38 17.15 31.95
CA GLY A 154 -41.09 15.75 31.64
C GLY A 154 -41.25 15.40 30.17
N ASP A 155 -42.26 15.95 29.50
CA ASP A 155 -42.51 15.71 28.07
C ASP A 155 -41.41 16.28 27.18
N LYS A 156 -40.86 17.45 27.55
CA LYS A 156 -39.74 18.06 26.82
C LYS A 156 -38.45 17.26 27.03
N LEU A 157 -38.27 16.70 28.22
CA LEU A 157 -37.14 15.85 28.52
C LEU A 157 -37.19 14.54 27.74
N ASN A 158 -38.37 13.91 27.63
CA ASN A 158 -38.57 12.71 26.83
C ASN A 158 -38.23 12.92 25.35
N ILE A 159 -38.58 14.07 24.77
CA ILE A 159 -38.22 14.42 23.38
C ILE A 159 -36.69 14.53 23.23
N LEU A 160 -36.00 15.16 24.18
CA LEU A 160 -34.55 15.29 24.15
C LEU A 160 -33.83 13.94 24.29
N ASP A 161 -34.32 13.06 25.17
CA ASP A 161 -33.80 11.71 25.35
C ASP A 161 -34.03 10.86 24.07
N GLN A 162 -35.18 10.99 23.40
CA GLN A 162 -35.42 10.33 22.11
C GLN A 162 -34.44 10.81 21.03
N GLN A 163 -34.23 12.12 20.91
CA GLN A 163 -33.28 12.68 19.95
C GLN A 163 -31.84 12.21 20.24
N LEU A 164 -31.44 12.12 21.52
CA LEU A 164 -30.14 11.59 21.89
C LEU A 164 -29.99 10.12 21.45
N ASN A 165 -31.01 9.29 21.67
CA ASN A 165 -31.01 7.89 21.25
C ASN A 165 -30.88 7.73 19.74
N ASP A 166 -31.51 8.59 18.94
CA ASP A 166 -31.39 8.55 17.49
C ASP A 166 -29.97 8.92 17.03
N VAL A 167 -29.37 9.97 17.60
CA VAL A 167 -27.97 10.34 17.32
C VAL A 167 -27.00 9.25 17.77
N GLN A 168 -27.26 8.59 18.91
CA GLN A 168 -26.48 7.46 19.39
C GLN A 168 -26.52 6.27 18.42
N ARG A 169 -27.71 5.91 17.90
CA ARG A 169 -27.86 4.84 16.90
C ARG A 169 -27.09 5.13 15.62
N GLU A 170 -27.10 6.39 15.17
CA GLU A 170 -26.34 6.78 14.00
C GLU A 170 -24.82 6.70 14.24
N PHE A 171 -24.36 7.09 15.42
CA PHE A 171 -22.95 6.91 15.80
C PHE A 171 -22.55 5.43 15.85
N ASP A 172 -23.37 4.57 16.45
CA ASP A 172 -23.10 3.14 16.53
C ASP A 172 -22.98 2.51 15.12
N ARG A 173 -23.87 2.90 14.19
CA ARG A 173 -23.76 2.47 12.78
C ARG A 173 -22.46 2.92 12.11
N ALA A 174 -22.05 4.16 12.33
CA ALA A 174 -20.79 4.67 11.77
C ALA A 174 -19.57 3.95 12.38
N ARG A 175 -19.62 3.63 13.68
CA ARG A 175 -18.58 2.84 14.35
C ARG A 175 -18.47 1.43 13.75
N ASP A 176 -19.58 0.77 13.48
CA ASP A 176 -19.57 -0.56 12.84
C ASP A 176 -18.97 -0.52 11.44
N ILE A 177 -19.28 0.52 10.67
CA ILE A 177 -18.67 0.77 9.35
C ILE A 177 -17.16 0.98 9.50
N LEU A 178 -16.73 1.82 10.45
CA LEU A 178 -15.31 2.07 10.73
C LEU A 178 -14.56 0.77 11.04
N LEU A 179 -15.11 -0.07 11.92
CA LEU A 179 -14.52 -1.36 12.26
C LEU A 179 -14.34 -2.25 11.02
N LYS A 180 -15.37 -2.32 10.16
CA LYS A 180 -15.27 -3.05 8.90
C LYS A 180 -14.15 -2.51 8.00
N LYS A 181 -14.00 -1.17 7.91
CA LYS A 181 -12.94 -0.56 7.10
C LYS A 181 -11.54 -0.77 7.69
N ILE A 182 -11.40 -0.79 9.00
CA ILE A 182 -10.15 -1.14 9.68
C ILE A 182 -9.73 -2.56 9.30
N TYR A 183 -10.64 -3.54 9.38
CA TYR A 183 -10.32 -4.92 9.01
C TYR A 183 -9.89 -5.04 7.55
N GLN A 184 -10.62 -4.41 6.62
CA GLN A 184 -10.27 -4.41 5.20
C GLN A 184 -8.90 -3.76 4.94
N PHE A 185 -8.58 -2.68 5.66
CA PHE A 185 -7.27 -2.03 5.55
C PHE A 185 -6.12 -2.94 6.06
N ILE A 186 -6.33 -3.63 7.18
CA ILE A 186 -5.33 -4.55 7.75
C ILE A 186 -5.11 -5.75 6.82
N GLU A 187 -6.18 -6.36 6.31
CA GLU A 187 -6.11 -7.49 5.39
C GLU A 187 -5.23 -7.18 4.17
N VAL A 188 -5.51 -6.06 3.48
CA VAL A 188 -4.73 -5.64 2.30
C VAL A 188 -3.28 -5.31 2.65
N ARG A 189 -3.03 -4.79 3.86
CA ARG A 189 -1.66 -4.54 4.33
C ARG A 189 -0.88 -5.85 4.49
N ASP A 190 -1.53 -6.87 5.03
CA ASP A 190 -0.91 -8.17 5.26
C ASP A 190 -0.67 -8.92 3.94
N GLU A 191 -1.55 -8.77 2.95
CA GLU A 191 -1.33 -9.25 1.57
C GLU A 191 -0.06 -8.62 0.95
N ILE A 192 0.15 -7.30 1.13
CA ILE A 192 1.37 -6.64 0.66
C ILE A 192 2.61 -7.18 1.37
N ASN A 193 2.53 -7.44 2.67
CA ASN A 193 3.64 -8.02 3.42
C ASN A 193 4.01 -9.41 2.87
N ALA A 194 3.02 -10.23 2.52
CA ALA A 194 3.25 -11.53 1.89
C ALA A 194 3.98 -11.39 0.53
N LEU A 195 3.61 -10.39 -0.28
CA LEU A 195 4.31 -10.11 -1.55
C LEU A 195 5.77 -9.68 -1.33
N TRP A 196 6.05 -8.88 -0.29
CA TRP A 196 7.42 -8.50 0.05
C TRP A 196 8.27 -9.69 0.48
N ILE A 197 7.71 -10.59 1.29
CA ILE A 197 8.38 -11.83 1.70
C ILE A 197 8.69 -12.68 0.46
N LYS A 198 7.71 -12.88 -0.42
CA LYS A 198 7.91 -13.62 -1.67
C LYS A 198 9.01 -13.03 -2.55
N LEU A 199 9.08 -11.69 -2.64
CA LEU A 199 10.14 -11.00 -3.36
C LEU A 199 11.52 -11.25 -2.72
N LYS A 200 11.63 -11.15 -1.40
CA LYS A 200 12.87 -11.43 -0.65
C LYS A 200 13.36 -12.85 -0.92
N ASP A 201 12.46 -13.83 -0.87
CA ASP A 201 12.79 -15.23 -1.07
C ASP A 201 13.24 -15.49 -2.52
N SER A 202 12.55 -14.88 -3.50
CA SER A 202 12.91 -14.97 -4.92
C SER A 202 14.28 -14.37 -5.25
N ILE A 203 14.72 -13.33 -4.53
CA ILE A 203 16.07 -12.76 -4.67
C ILE A 203 17.12 -13.68 -4.07
N THR A 204 16.79 -14.41 -3.00
CA THR A 204 17.71 -15.33 -2.32
C THR A 204 18.04 -16.54 -3.21
N GLU A 205 17.09 -17.01 -4.02
CA GLU A 205 17.29 -18.11 -4.98
C GLU A 205 18.10 -17.72 -6.23
N LEU A 206 18.26 -16.42 -6.50
CA LEU A 206 19.02 -15.90 -7.66
C LEU A 206 20.51 -15.69 -7.35
N ASN A 207 20.91 -15.73 -6.08
CA ASN A 207 22.30 -15.61 -5.62
C ASN A 207 22.91 -16.99 -5.33
#